data_AF-A0A972J2P6-F1
#
_entry.id   AF-A0A972J2P6-F1
#
_cell.length_a   1.000
_cell.length_b   1.000
_cell.length_c   1.000
_cell.angle_alpha   90.00
_cell.angle_beta   90.00
_cell.angle_gamma   90.00
#
_symmetry.space_group_name_H-M   'P 1'
#
loop_
_entity.id
_entity.type
_entity.pdbx_description
1 polymer ?
#
loop_
_entity_poly.entity_id
_entity_poly.type
_entity_poly.pdbx_seq_one_letter_code
_entity_poly.pdbx_strand_id
1 'polypeptide(L)' 'MNFEAYTDSDILELETLAPLTELQPGQSVSHCEEWLLFRSIPSPSSEEDVDRYILPLLS' A
#
# COMPACT_ATOMS: atom_id res chain seq x y z
N MET A 1 2.06 2.01 -12.09
CA MET A 1 1.34 1.96 -10.80
C MET A 1 1.17 3.40 -10.36
N ASN A 2 -0.05 3.81 -10.03
CA ASN A 2 -0.33 5.16 -9.51
C ASN A 2 -1.02 4.99 -8.16
N PHE A 3 -0.85 5.96 -7.26
CA PHE A 3 -1.44 5.93 -5.93
C PHE A 3 -2.04 7.30 -5.62
N GLU A 4 -3.07 7.30 -4.78
CA GLU A 4 -3.63 8.51 -4.20
C GLU A 4 -3.25 8.56 -2.72
N ALA A 5 -2.99 9.78 -2.24
CA ALA A 5 -2.63 10.01 -0.85
C ALA A 5 -3.30 11.28 -0.32
N TYR A 6 -3.80 11.19 0.91
CA TYR A 6 -4.32 12.32 1.68
C TYR A 6 -3.65 12.35 3.05
N THR A 7 -3.36 13.53 3.58
CA THR A 7 -2.81 13.66 4.94
C THR A 7 -3.24 14.96 5.60
N ASP A 8 -3.49 14.89 6.90
CA ASP A 8 -3.70 16.03 7.78
C ASP A 8 -3.06 15.78 9.17
N SER A 9 -3.47 16.56 10.19
CA SER A 9 -2.94 16.41 11.55
C SER A 9 -3.38 15.13 12.27
N ASP A 10 -4.45 14.50 11.80
CA ASP A 10 -5.13 13.40 12.45
C ASP A 10 -4.88 12.07 11.71
N ILE A 11 -4.83 12.10 10.38
CA ILE A 11 -4.76 10.89 9.55
C ILE A 11 -3.81 11.00 8.35
N LEU A 12 -3.42 9.82 7.87
CA LEU A 12 -2.81 9.57 6.57
C LEU A 12 -3.65 8.50 5.86
N GLU A 13 -4.03 8.76 4.63
CA GLU A 13 -4.66 7.80 3.72
C GLU A 13 -3.70 7.53 2.55
N LEU A 14 -3.61 6.25 2.16
CA LEU A 14 -2.80 5.79 1.03
C LEU A 14 -3.55 4.64 0.35
N GLU A 15 -3.78 4.77 -0.95
CA GLU A 15 -4.47 3.75 -1.75
C GLU A 15 -3.84 3.59 -3.13
N THR A 16 -3.91 2.39 -3.69
CA THR A 16 -3.45 2.15 -5.06
C THR A 16 -4.61 2.21 -6.04
N LEU A 17 -4.35 2.75 -7.22
CA LEU A 17 -5.40 2.90 -8.24
C LEU A 17 -5.30 1.79 -9.28
N ALA A 18 -6.42 1.09 -9.46
CA ALA A 18 -6.58 0.15 -10.56
C ALA A 18 -6.57 0.89 -11.91
N PRO A 19 -6.16 0.22 -13.01
CA PRO A 19 -6.26 0.80 -14.34
C PRO A 19 -7.71 1.16 -14.71
N LEU A 20 -7.89 2.29 -15.40
CA LEU A 20 -9.19 2.65 -15.96
C LEU A 20 -9.67 1.56 -16.93
N THR A 21 -10.85 1.01 -16.67
CA THR A 21 -11.42 -0.10 -17.41
C THR A 21 -12.88 0.18 -17.75
N GLU A 22 -13.26 -0.04 -19.00
CA GLU A 22 -14.67 0.02 -19.42
C GLU A 22 -15.34 -1.34 -19.19
N LEU A 23 -16.53 -1.35 -18.57
CA LEU A 23 -17.30 -2.55 -18.28
C LEU A 23 -18.59 -2.57 -19.09
N GLN A 24 -18.87 -3.71 -19.72
CA GLN A 24 -20.15 -3.98 -20.37
C GLN A 24 -21.19 -4.52 -19.35
N PRO A 25 -22.49 -4.51 -19.67
CA PRO A 25 -23.52 -5.06 -18.77
C PRO A 25 -23.22 -6.49 -18.34
N GLY A 26 -23.22 -6.72 -17.02
CA GLY A 26 -22.94 -8.03 -16.41
C GLY A 26 -21.45 -8.32 -16.14
N GLN A 27 -20.54 -7.42 -16.49
CA GLN A 27 -19.12 -7.56 -16.16
C GLN A 27 -18.78 -6.92 -14.80
N SER A 28 -17.69 -7.41 -14.21
CA SER A 28 -17.10 -6.88 -12.97
C SER A 28 -15.57 -6.91 -13.08
N VAL A 29 -14.93 -5.98 -12.39
CA VAL A 29 -13.48 -5.98 -12.17
C VAL A 29 -13.21 -5.87 -10.67
N SER A 30 -12.08 -6.39 -10.22
CA SER A 30 -11.63 -6.26 -8.84
C SER A 30 -10.17 -5.87 -8.82
N HIS A 31 -9.83 -5.01 -7.86
CA HIS A 31 -8.47 -4.64 -7.52
C HIS A 31 -8.25 -5.04 -6.07
N CYS A 32 -7.24 -5.87 -5.82
CA CYS A 32 -7.00 -6.46 -4.52
C CYS A 32 -5.71 -5.91 -3.96
N GLU A 33 -5.75 -5.43 -2.72
CA GLU A 33 -4.60 -4.97 -1.97
C GLU A 33 -4.43 -5.82 -0.72
N GLU A 34 -3.18 -6.07 -0.34
CA GLU A 34 -2.84 -6.73 0.92
C GLU A 34 -2.10 -5.73 1.80
N TRP A 35 -2.66 -5.47 2.97
CA TRP A 35 -2.09 -4.55 3.95
C TRP A 35 -1.71 -5.33 5.21
N LEU A 36 -0.43 -5.24 5.58
CA LEU A 36 0.12 -5.90 6.76
C LEU A 36 0.49 -4.85 7.81
N LEU A 37 0.00 -5.02 9.04
CA LEU A 37 0.32 -4.13 10.16
C LEU A 37 1.22 -4.84 11.16
N PHE A 38 2.45 -4.36 11.28
CA PHE A 38 3.45 -4.90 12.20
C PHE A 38 3.68 -3.95 13.38
N ARG A 39 3.94 -4.52 14.56
CA ARG A 39 4.27 -3.75 15.77
C ARG A 39 5.77 -3.82 16.06
N SER A 40 6.27 -2.81 16.75
CA SER A 40 7.66 -2.76 17.25
C SER A 40 8.73 -2.80 16.14
N ILE A 41 8.41 -2.27 14.95
CA ILE A 41 9.38 -2.07 13.88
C ILE A 41 10.11 -0.75 14.13
N PRO A 42 11.45 -0.74 14.24
CA PRO A 42 12.22 0.50 14.33
C PRO A 42 11.95 1.39 13.12
N SER A 43 11.84 2.70 13.31
CA SER A 43 11.76 3.64 12.18
C SER A 43 13.04 3.55 11.34
N PRO A 44 12.97 3.20 10.05
CA PRO A 44 14.15 3.08 9.21
C PRO A 44 14.74 4.47 8.95
N SER A 45 16.07 4.55 8.93
CA SER A 45 16.82 5.77 8.63
C SER A 45 17.70 5.66 7.39
N SER A 46 17.87 4.44 6.86
CA SER A 46 18.56 4.14 5.61
C SER A 46 17.91 2.96 4.87
N GLU A 47 18.39 2.69 3.66
CA GLU A 47 17.96 1.51 2.88
C GLU A 47 18.35 0.19 3.57
N GLU A 48 19.53 0.13 4.20
CA GLU A 48 19.96 -1.05 4.94
C GLU A 48 19.06 -1.37 6.14
N ASP A 49 18.43 -0.36 6.75
CA ASP A 49 17.43 -0.56 7.80
C ASP A 49 16.16 -1.21 7.22
N VAL A 50 15.75 -0.81 6.01
CA VAL A 50 14.59 -1.41 5.31
C VAL A 50 14.86 -2.88 5.02
N ASP A 51 16.03 -3.19 4.47
CA ASP A 51 16.44 -4.57 4.17
C ASP A 51 16.48 -5.44 5.41
N ARG A 52 16.90 -4.87 6.55
CA ARG A 52 17.05 -5.61 7.80
C ARG A 52 15.74 -5.79 8.55
N TYR A 53 14.88 -4.78 8.59
CA TYR A 53 13.73 -4.74 9.50
C TYR A 53 12.37 -4.86 8.80
N ILE A 54 12.26 -4.46 7.53
CA ILE A 54 10.98 -4.42 6.81
C ILE A 54 10.85 -5.57 5.83
N LEU A 55 11.80 -5.73 4.90
CA LEU A 55 11.70 -6.76 3.85
C LEU A 55 11.51 -8.19 4.38
N PRO A 56 12.14 -8.64 5.49
CA PRO A 56 11.93 -9.99 6.00
C PRO A 56 10.52 -10.28 6.53
N LEU A 57 9.69 -9.24 6.72
CA LEU A 57 8.29 -9.39 7.15
C LEU A 57 7.35 -9.64 5.98
N LEU A 58 7.81 -9.39 4.75
CA LEU A 58 7.07 -9.59 3.52
C LEU A 58 7.39 -10.99 3.01
N SER A 59 6.34 -11.77 2.70
CA SER A 59 6.44 -13.13 2.16
C SER A 59 6.63 -13.15 0.66
#